data_AF-A0A0F9AZ85-F1
#
_entry.id   AF-A0A0F9AZ85-F1
#
_cell.length_a   1.000
_cell.length_b   1.000
_cell.length_c   1.000
_cell.angle_alpha   90.00
_cell.angle_beta   90.00
_cell.angle_gamma   90.00
#
_symmetry.space_group_name_H-M   'P 1'
#
loop_
_entity.id
_entity.type
_entity.pdbx_description
1 polymer ?
#
loop_
_entity_poly.entity_id
_entity_poly.type
_entity_poly.pdbx_seq_one_letter_code
_entity_poly.pdbx_strand_id
1 'polypeptide(L)'
;MSKFIDLTGKRFGRLIVLRYVDKDRWRDSRWLCLCGCGNEKIILGNNLKRGAIKSCGCLSIEKLIKRSTKHGHSRRKQHSKTYTAWSHMISRCTNPNDINYHNYGGRGITVCKRWRKFENFLEDMGEPPSAKHSID
;
A
#
# COMPACT_ATOMS: atom_id res chain seq x y z
N MET A 1 -9.39 -36.26 -29.13
CA MET A 1 -9.04 -34.83 -29.32
C MET A 1 -9.67 -34.00 -28.21
N SER A 2 -8.89 -33.26 -27.43
CA SER A 2 -9.45 -32.35 -26.41
C SER A 2 -10.27 -31.25 -27.08
N LYS A 3 -11.55 -31.13 -26.72
CA LYS A 3 -12.46 -30.07 -27.20
C LYS A 3 -11.85 -28.70 -26.89
N PHE A 4 -11.79 -27.82 -27.88
CA PHE A 4 -11.42 -26.42 -27.64
C PHE A 4 -12.50 -25.76 -26.78
N ILE A 5 -12.12 -25.20 -25.64
CA ILE A 5 -13.03 -24.48 -24.75
C ILE A 5 -12.84 -23.00 -25.02
N ASP A 6 -13.86 -22.36 -25.59
CA ASP A 6 -13.88 -20.91 -25.72
C ASP A 6 -14.11 -20.26 -24.35
N LEU A 7 -13.24 -19.31 -24.03
CA LEU A 7 -13.28 -18.53 -22.79
C LEU A 7 -13.75 -17.09 -23.03
N THR A 8 -13.99 -16.68 -24.27
CA THR A 8 -14.43 -15.31 -24.62
C THR A 8 -15.67 -14.90 -23.82
N GLY A 9 -15.66 -13.67 -23.29
CA GLY A 9 -16.71 -13.11 -22.44
C GLY A 9 -16.73 -13.64 -20.99
N LYS A 10 -15.99 -14.71 -20.67
CA LYS A 10 -15.97 -15.27 -19.31
C LYS A 10 -15.17 -14.40 -18.36
N ARG A 11 -15.58 -14.42 -17.09
CA ARG A 11 -14.96 -13.64 -16.01
C ARG A 11 -14.19 -14.53 -15.04
N PHE A 12 -12.98 -14.11 -14.70
CA PHE A 12 -12.09 -14.78 -13.74
C PHE A 12 -11.53 -13.75 -12.74
N GLY A 13 -12.12 -13.67 -11.56
CA GLY A 13 -11.81 -12.60 -10.61
C GLY A 13 -12.13 -11.23 -11.21
N ARG A 14 -11.12 -10.38 -11.39
CA ARG A 14 -11.23 -9.07 -12.05
C ARG A 14 -10.97 -9.09 -13.55
N LEU A 15 -10.69 -10.25 -14.14
CA LEU A 15 -10.38 -10.38 -15.55
C LEU A 15 -11.63 -10.77 -16.34
N ILE A 16 -11.90 -10.08 -17.44
CA ILE A 16 -12.88 -10.46 -18.47
C ILE A 16 -12.10 -10.87 -19.70
N VAL A 17 -12.35 -12.05 -20.23
CA VAL A 17 -11.66 -12.54 -21.43
C VAL A 17 -12.23 -11.84 -22.67
N LEU A 18 -11.38 -11.15 -23.42
CA LEU A 18 -11.76 -10.43 -24.63
C LEU A 18 -11.69 -11.33 -25.87
N ARG A 19 -10.58 -12.04 -26.06
CA ARG A 19 -10.37 -12.90 -27.22
C ARG A 19 -9.24 -13.91 -27.03
N TYR A 20 -9.28 -14.96 -27.84
CA TYR A 20 -8.16 -15.88 -28.03
C TYR A 20 -6.99 -15.16 -28.72
N VAL A 21 -5.76 -15.53 -28.35
CA VAL A 21 -4.53 -15.03 -28.99
C VAL A 21 -3.88 -16.15 -29.79
N ASP A 22 -3.36 -17.17 -29.12
CA ASP A 22 -2.67 -18.31 -29.71
C ASP A 22 -2.43 -19.40 -28.66
N LYS A 23 -1.50 -20.32 -28.93
CA LYS A 23 -0.99 -21.28 -27.94
C LYS A 23 0.47 -20.98 -27.65
N ASP A 24 0.89 -21.27 -26.42
CA ASP A 24 2.30 -21.25 -26.06
C ASP A 24 3.04 -22.52 -26.53
N ARG A 25 4.34 -22.60 -26.22
CA ARG A 25 5.18 -23.77 -26.54
C ARG A 25 4.72 -25.08 -25.90
N TRP A 26 3.90 -25.02 -24.85
CA TRP A 26 3.32 -26.17 -24.15
C TRP A 26 1.87 -26.45 -24.58
N ARG A 27 1.42 -25.82 -25.66
CA ARG A 27 0.07 -25.95 -26.22
C ARG A 27 -1.05 -25.42 -25.31
N ASP A 28 -0.74 -24.63 -24.28
CA ASP A 28 -1.77 -23.95 -23.49
C ASP A 28 -2.25 -22.71 -24.24
N SER A 29 -3.57 -22.51 -24.24
CA SER A 29 -4.22 -21.38 -24.88
C SER A 29 -3.88 -20.07 -24.17
N ARG A 30 -3.55 -19.02 -24.92
CA ARG A 30 -3.35 -17.66 -24.40
C ARG A 30 -4.54 -16.79 -24.76
N TRP A 31 -4.99 -15.99 -23.79
CA TRP A 31 -6.20 -15.19 -23.88
C TRP A 31 -5.90 -13.75 -23.48
N LEU A 32 -6.31 -12.80 -24.32
CA LEU A 32 -6.28 -11.39 -23.97
C LEU A 32 -7.44 -11.10 -23.00
N CYS A 33 -7.13 -10.52 -21.85
CA CYS A 33 -8.11 -10.23 -20.82
C CYS A 33 -8.08 -8.74 -20.44
N LEU A 34 -9.25 -8.14 -20.27
CA LEU A 34 -9.42 -6.82 -19.66
C LEU A 34 -9.53 -6.96 -18.14
N CYS A 35 -8.68 -6.28 -17.40
CA CYS A 35 -8.78 -6.21 -15.95
C CYS A 35 -9.74 -5.10 -15.52
N GLY A 36 -10.42 -5.28 -14.38
CA GLY A 36 -11.28 -4.24 -13.79
C GLY A 36 -10.55 -2.94 -13.39
N CYS A 37 -9.22 -2.88 -13.47
CA CYS A 37 -8.45 -1.64 -13.34
C CYS A 37 -8.19 -0.92 -14.68
N GLY A 38 -8.75 -1.41 -15.79
CA GLY A 38 -8.60 -0.85 -17.14
C GLY A 38 -7.44 -1.41 -17.96
N ASN A 39 -6.48 -2.13 -17.34
CA ASN A 39 -5.34 -2.68 -18.07
C ASN A 39 -5.66 -4.02 -18.73
N GLU A 40 -5.13 -4.23 -19.92
CA GLU A 40 -5.16 -5.52 -20.61
C GLU A 40 -3.96 -6.40 -20.26
N LYS A 41 -4.15 -7.72 -20.26
CA LYS A 41 -3.07 -8.69 -20.07
C LYS A 41 -3.35 -10.00 -20.78
N ILE A 42 -2.33 -10.58 -21.41
CA ILE A 42 -2.40 -11.93 -21.96
C ILE A 42 -2.19 -12.95 -20.83
N ILE A 43 -3.16 -13.83 -20.61
CA ILE A 43 -3.15 -14.84 -19.55
C ILE A 43 -3.31 -16.24 -20.16
N LEU A 44 -2.61 -17.21 -19.58
CA LEU A 44 -2.75 -18.62 -19.90
C LEU A 44 -4.13 -19.15 -19.49
N GLY A 45 -4.74 -19.96 -20.36
CA GLY A 45 -6.05 -20.55 -20.16
C GLY A 45 -6.09 -21.45 -18.94
N ASN A 46 -5.01 -22.20 -18.67
CA ASN A 46 -4.91 -22.97 -17.43
C ASN A 46 -4.91 -22.08 -16.18
N ASN A 47 -4.24 -20.92 -16.22
CA ASN A 47 -4.21 -19.97 -15.10
C ASN A 47 -5.59 -19.33 -14.84
N LEU A 48 -6.36 -19.07 -15.89
CA LEU A 48 -7.75 -18.62 -15.77
C LEU A 48 -8.62 -19.72 -15.15
N LYS A 49 -8.62 -20.92 -15.73
CA LYS A 49 -9.45 -22.06 -15.28
C LYS A 49 -9.18 -22.48 -13.82
N ARG A 50 -7.92 -22.49 -13.39
CA ARG A 50 -7.53 -22.81 -12.01
C ARG A 50 -7.70 -21.64 -11.03
N GLY A 51 -8.01 -20.44 -11.53
CA GLY A 51 -8.11 -19.23 -10.70
C GLY A 51 -6.79 -18.76 -10.11
N ALA A 52 -5.65 -19.15 -10.70
CA ALA A 52 -4.31 -18.76 -10.24
C ALA A 52 -4.05 -17.26 -10.46
N ILE A 53 -4.58 -16.71 -11.56
CA ILE A 53 -4.48 -15.28 -11.87
C ILE A 53 -5.87 -14.65 -11.83
N LYS A 54 -6.05 -13.66 -10.95
CA LYS A 54 -7.34 -13.00 -10.68
C LYS A 54 -7.37 -11.53 -11.10
N SER A 55 -6.26 -10.98 -11.57
CA SER A 55 -6.10 -9.60 -12.03
C SER A 55 -4.86 -9.47 -12.90
N CYS A 56 -4.64 -8.31 -13.54
CA CYS A 56 -3.39 -8.03 -14.25
C CYS A 56 -2.15 -7.95 -13.33
N GLY A 57 -2.35 -7.91 -12.01
CA GLY A 57 -1.32 -7.68 -10.98
C GLY A 57 -1.73 -6.58 -9.99
N CYS A 58 -2.70 -5.73 -10.36
CA CYS A 58 -3.16 -4.61 -9.55
C CYS A 58 -3.66 -5.04 -8.16
N LEU A 59 -4.31 -6.20 -8.04
CA LEU A 59 -4.84 -6.68 -6.76
C LEU A 59 -3.71 -6.94 -5.74
N SER A 60 -2.55 -7.43 -6.20
CA SER A 60 -1.40 -7.65 -5.32
C SER A 60 -0.78 -6.32 -4.88
N ILE A 61 -0.72 -5.34 -5.78
CA ILE A 61 -0.23 -3.99 -5.48
C ILE A 61 -1.14 -3.30 -4.46
N GLU A 62 -2.46 -3.32 -4.67
CA GLU A 62 -3.45 -2.76 -3.74
C GLU A 62 -3.32 -3.35 -2.34
N LYS A 63 -3.19 -4.67 -2.24
CA LYS A 63 -2.98 -5.38 -0.96
C LYS A 63 -1.67 -4.96 -0.30
N LEU A 64 -0.58 -4.84 -1.07
CA LEU A 64 0.70 -4.40 -0.55
C LEU A 64 0.60 -2.97 0.01
N ILE A 65 0.04 -2.03 -0.75
CA ILE A 65 -0.14 -0.64 -0.30
C ILE A 65 -0.94 -0.62 1.01
N LYS A 66 -2.09 -1.32 1.05
CA LYS A 66 -2.95 -1.37 2.25
C LYS A 66 -2.23 -1.95 3.48
N ARG A 67 -1.33 -2.92 3.29
CA ARG A 67 -0.53 -3.50 4.39
C ARG A 67 0.62 -2.60 4.82
N SER A 68 1.25 -1.91 3.87
CA SER A 68 2.51 -1.19 4.09
C SER A 68 2.34 0.26 4.54
N THR A 69 1.15 0.85 4.40
CA THR A 69 0.90 2.24 4.84
C THR A 69 -0.14 2.28 5.95
N LYS A 70 0.26 2.72 7.15
CA LYS A 70 -0.67 2.93 8.28
C LYS A 70 -1.32 4.31 8.23
N HIS A 71 -0.50 5.36 8.12
CA HIS A 71 -0.93 6.77 8.14
C HIS A 71 -0.31 7.60 6.99
N GLY A 72 0.46 7.00 6.07
CA GLY A 72 1.01 7.70 4.91
C GLY A 72 2.25 8.58 5.16
N HIS A 73 2.62 8.84 6.41
CA HIS A 73 3.74 9.74 6.77
C HIS A 73 5.14 9.08 6.84
N SER A 74 5.29 7.84 6.35
CA SER A 74 6.58 7.13 6.30
C SER A 74 6.82 6.48 4.93
N ARG A 75 6.60 7.23 3.85
CA ARG A 75 6.67 6.73 2.48
C ARG A 75 8.11 6.82 1.94
N ARG A 76 8.59 5.76 1.28
CA ARG A 76 9.91 5.73 0.58
C ARG A 76 11.09 6.16 1.47
N LYS A 77 11.11 5.71 2.73
CA LYS A 77 12.12 6.10 3.76
C LYS A 77 12.14 7.61 4.09
N GLN A 78 11.13 8.36 3.67
CA GLN A 78 10.97 9.77 4.04
C GLN A 78 9.84 9.88 5.06
N HIS A 79 10.11 10.63 6.13
CA HIS A 79 9.12 10.96 7.14
C HIS A 79 8.57 12.37 6.87
N SER A 80 7.27 12.57 7.07
CA SER A 80 6.74 13.94 7.04
C SER A 80 7.29 14.77 8.20
N LYS A 81 7.16 16.10 8.10
CA LYS A 81 7.50 17.01 9.20
C LYS A 81 6.70 16.69 10.47
N THR A 82 5.39 16.46 10.33
CA THR A 82 4.48 16.09 11.43
C THR A 82 4.90 14.79 12.12
N TYR A 83 5.22 13.76 11.34
CA TYR A 83 5.62 12.46 11.89
C TYR A 83 6.99 12.52 12.55
N THR A 84 7.92 13.29 11.98
CA THR A 84 9.22 13.54 12.61
C THR A 84 9.06 14.26 13.95
N ALA A 85 8.24 15.31 14.01
CA ALA A 85 7.98 16.04 15.25
C ALA A 85 7.38 15.12 16.33
N TRP A 86 6.38 14.31 15.98
CA TRP A 86 5.80 13.32 16.88
C TRP A 86 6.83 12.28 17.35
N SER A 87 7.59 11.68 16.42
CA SER A 87 8.59 10.65 16.75
C SER A 87 9.68 11.19 17.65
N HIS A 88 10.16 12.42 17.41
CA HIS A 88 11.16 13.08 18.25
C HIS A 88 10.58 13.44 19.62
N MET A 89 9.33 13.91 19.69
CA MET A 89 8.63 14.15 20.96
C MET A 89 8.57 12.89 21.80
N ILE A 90 8.19 11.75 21.21
CA ILE A 90 8.16 10.47 21.92
C ILE A 90 9.57 10.05 22.35
N SER A 91 10.54 10.06 21.43
CA SER A 91 11.91 9.60 21.67
C SER A 91 12.55 10.31 22.88
N ARG A 92 12.59 11.65 22.88
CA ARG A 92 13.21 12.41 23.98
C ARG A 92 12.55 12.18 25.33
N CYS A 93 11.27 11.80 25.37
CA CYS A 93 10.55 11.52 26.61
C CYS A 93 10.65 10.06 27.08
N THR A 94 11.02 9.10 26.22
CA THR A 94 10.93 7.67 26.56
C THR A 94 12.18 6.84 26.26
N ASN A 95 13.11 7.35 25.48
CA ASN A 95 14.32 6.62 25.07
C ASN A 95 15.55 7.17 25.83
N PRO A 96 16.11 6.43 26.81
CA PRO A 96 17.30 6.86 27.54
C PRO A 96 18.54 7.13 26.67
N ASN A 97 18.59 6.59 25.45
CA ASN A 97 19.68 6.81 24.50
C ASN A 97 19.49 8.08 23.64
N ASP A 98 18.35 8.77 23.75
CA ASP A 98 18.16 10.06 23.08
C ASP A 98 19.03 11.11 23.77
N ILE A 99 19.80 11.90 23.01
CA ILE A 99 20.69 12.94 23.57
C ILE A 99 19.94 13.94 24.45
N ASN A 100 18.67 14.20 24.16
CA ASN A 100 17.84 15.12 24.92
C ASN A 100 17.11 14.44 26.09
N TYR A 101 17.24 13.13 26.30
CA TYR A 101 16.47 12.40 27.32
C TYR A 101 16.62 13.00 28.71
N HIS A 102 17.85 13.37 29.11
CA HIS A 102 18.15 13.96 30.41
C HIS A 102 17.35 15.25 30.69
N ASN A 103 16.98 16.01 29.65
CA ASN A 103 16.17 17.23 29.76
C ASN A 103 14.66 16.97 29.80
N TYR A 104 14.21 15.75 29.46
CA TYR A 104 12.80 15.40 29.34
C TYR A 104 12.47 14.15 30.16
N GLY A 105 12.56 12.96 29.57
CA GLY A 105 12.20 11.70 30.23
C GLY A 105 13.00 11.45 31.51
N GLY A 106 14.28 11.84 31.54
CA GLY A 106 15.13 11.78 32.73
C GLY A 106 14.66 12.65 33.90
N ARG A 107 13.83 13.67 33.63
CA ARG A 107 13.18 14.51 34.65
C ARG A 107 11.77 14.05 35.01
N GLY A 108 11.30 12.93 34.44
CA GLY A 108 9.94 12.43 34.61
C GLY A 108 8.90 13.08 33.70
N ILE A 109 9.30 13.89 32.70
CA ILE A 109 8.36 14.44 31.70
C ILE A 109 7.91 13.30 30.79
N THR A 110 6.59 13.09 30.71
CA THR A 110 6.01 12.01 29.91
C THR A 110 5.06 12.55 28.84
N VAL A 111 4.83 11.76 27.80
CA VAL A 111 3.83 12.06 26.77
C VAL A 111 2.50 11.43 27.15
N CYS A 112 1.44 12.25 27.05
CA CYS A 112 0.04 11.85 27.14
C CYS A 112 -0.23 10.51 26.44
N LYS A 113 -0.98 9.61 27.09
CA LYS A 113 -1.31 8.27 26.56
C LYS A 113 -2.00 8.32 25.20
N ARG A 114 -2.88 9.31 24.96
CA ARG A 114 -3.56 9.51 23.67
C ARG A 114 -2.55 9.81 22.56
N TRP A 115 -1.57 10.67 22.82
CA TRP A 115 -0.54 11.07 21.86
C TRP A 115 0.56 10.03 21.62
N ARG A 116 0.52 8.88 22.30
CA ARG A 116 1.38 7.72 21.96
C ARG A 116 0.98 7.02 20.65
N LYS A 117 -0.18 7.36 20.09
CA LYS A 117 -0.59 6.98 18.73
C LYS A 117 -0.47 8.20 17.84
N PHE A 118 0.32 8.09 16.76
CA PHE A 118 0.52 9.19 15.82
C PHE A 118 -0.80 9.74 15.26
N GLU A 119 -1.78 8.88 14.99
CA GLU A 119 -3.08 9.32 14.44
C GLU A 119 -3.79 10.34 15.34
N ASN A 120 -3.74 10.14 16.66
CA ASN A 120 -4.36 11.07 17.60
C ASN A 120 -3.57 12.38 17.71
N PHE A 121 -2.23 12.30 17.64
CA PHE A 121 -1.41 13.51 17.60
C PHE A 121 -1.71 14.34 16.34
N LEU A 122 -1.83 13.68 15.19
CA LEU A 122 -2.18 14.33 13.93
C LEU A 122 -3.58 14.94 13.96
N GLU A 123 -4.56 14.23 14.54
CA GLU A 123 -5.92 14.74 14.72
C GLU A 123 -5.95 16.03 15.57
N ASP A 124 -5.20 16.05 16.67
CA ASP A 124 -5.23 17.17 17.62
C ASP A 124 -4.36 18.36 17.13
N MET A 125 -3.25 18.11 16.43
CA MET A 125 -2.27 19.15 16.04
C MET A 125 -2.33 19.58 14.57
N GLY A 126 -2.83 18.71 13.69
CA GLY A 126 -2.81 18.93 12.23
C GLY A 126 -1.41 18.87 11.59
N GLU A 127 -1.36 19.22 10.30
CA GLU A 127 -0.11 19.41 9.57
C GLU A 127 0.52 20.76 9.94
N PRO A 128 1.86 20.88 9.95
CA PRO A 128 2.52 22.15 10.23
C PRO A 128 2.16 23.20 9.18
N PRO A 129 2.20 24.50 9.54
CA PRO A 129 1.97 25.58 8.60
C PRO A 129 2.86 25.47 7.35
N SER A 130 2.34 25.90 6.21
CA SER A 130 3.13 25.99 4.99
C SER A 130 4.26 27.02 5.16
N ALA A 131 5.30 26.93 4.34
CA ALA A 131 6.44 27.87 4.37
C ALA A 131 6.06 29.35 4.11
N LYS A 132 4.81 29.63 3.71
CA LYS A 132 4.30 30.99 3.48
C LYS A 132 3.66 31.61 4.72
N HIS A 133 3.48 30.84 5.80
CA HIS A 133 2.92 31.37 7.04
C HIS A 133 4.04 31.97 7.89
N SER A 134 3.85 33.19 8.37
CA SER A 134 4.66 33.83 9.41
C SER A 134 3.74 34.24 10.56
N ILE A 135 4.34 34.46 11.72
CA ILE A 135 3.72 35.19 12.82
C ILE A 135 4.22 36.62 12.68
N ASP A 136 3.34 37.61 12.80
CA ASP A 136 3.66 39.04 12.70
C ASP A 136 4.58 39.52 13.84
#